data_AF-A0A1Y3XF80-F1
#
_entry.id   AF-A0A1Y3XF80-F1
#
_cell.length_a   1.000
_cell.length_b   1.000
_cell.length_c   1.000
_cell.angle_alpha   90.00
_cell.angle_beta   90.00
_cell.angle_gamma   90.00
#
_symmetry.space_group_name_H-M   'P 1'
#
loop_
_entity.id
_entity.type
_entity.pdbx_description
1 polymer ?
#
loop_
_entity_poly.entity_id
_entity_poly.type
_entity_poly.pdbx_seq_one_letter_code
_entity_poly.pdbx_strand_id
1 'polypeptide(L)'
;MKKLFFTTMLSLAFVACQNEDIVTDNTTDSDNNQTEIQLVSINGGEIIPIENNSRATKADSTNYALKFASLSIYQETLKELESMTEKERIAFAQRFGIFSLQAIAQKADAELDAIGEEAANESDFTKKYEEYKKKYEGILIANEYDTEDLSLYVPDGDNMATYLVNASQNIVIGNKVKTLSFTQDMSRSDKAVFTPHVSPLSTSDVNGFQRILNGSKKTTCSVFFDTPSLFVTVSIGIQKKMWYGWKRDNNRDIYYEIELTPFVYNFWGLYGNQINISKPDLYLFQQTGKIDYKTGYYYVSSNKKPLTGNIWVWHDILLQGASQKTYNSVVCNSLVQKMTLPTCNHNDEYSCSISYNPYQ
;
A
#
# COMPACT_ATOMS: atom_id res chain seq x y z
N MET A 1 -48.72 -25.73 14.16
CA MET A 1 -47.93 -25.78 12.91
C MET A 1 -46.49 -25.41 13.24
N LYS A 2 -45.60 -26.40 13.28
CA LYS A 2 -44.16 -26.22 13.53
C LYS A 2 -43.53 -25.65 12.26
N LYS A 3 -42.81 -24.53 12.35
CA LYS A 3 -41.91 -24.08 11.27
C LYS A 3 -40.48 -24.15 11.81
N LEU A 4 -39.73 -25.08 11.23
CA LEU A 4 -38.31 -25.35 11.43
C LEU A 4 -37.51 -24.09 11.07
N PHE A 5 -36.66 -23.62 11.98
CA PHE A 5 -35.55 -22.75 11.62
C PHE A 5 -34.40 -23.64 11.15
N PHE A 6 -34.05 -23.53 9.87
CA PHE A 6 -32.88 -24.16 9.28
C PHE A 6 -31.69 -23.24 9.51
N THR A 7 -30.81 -23.62 10.42
CA THR A 7 -29.50 -22.99 10.65
C THR A 7 -28.51 -23.60 9.66
N THR A 8 -28.15 -22.88 8.61
CA THR A 8 -27.05 -23.27 7.71
C THR A 8 -25.74 -22.72 8.25
N MET A 9 -24.98 -23.60 8.90
CA MET A 9 -23.58 -23.42 9.29
C MET A 9 -22.73 -23.54 8.02
N LEU A 10 -22.20 -22.43 7.52
CA LEU A 10 -21.30 -22.43 6.36
C LEU A 10 -19.88 -22.71 6.86
N SER A 11 -19.51 -23.99 6.87
CA SER A 11 -18.15 -24.45 7.14
C SER A 11 -17.20 -24.01 6.02
N LEU A 12 -16.32 -23.06 6.32
CA LEU A 12 -15.14 -22.75 5.51
C LEU A 12 -14.14 -23.91 5.60
N ALA A 13 -14.25 -24.85 4.65
CA ALA A 13 -13.21 -25.81 4.39
C ALA A 13 -12.06 -25.10 3.68
N PHE A 14 -10.93 -24.93 4.37
CA PHE A 14 -9.66 -24.64 3.73
C PHE A 14 -9.28 -25.84 2.85
N VAL A 15 -9.48 -25.72 1.54
CA VAL A 15 -8.84 -26.62 0.59
C VAL A 15 -7.37 -26.21 0.51
N ALA A 16 -6.54 -26.95 1.26
CA ALA A 16 -5.12 -27.01 0.97
C ALA A 16 -4.95 -27.69 -0.40
N CYS A 17 -4.69 -26.92 -1.45
CA CYS A 17 -4.14 -27.48 -2.68
C CYS A 17 -2.67 -27.84 -2.41
N GLN A 18 -2.46 -29.08 -1.98
CA GLN A 18 -1.25 -29.81 -2.32
C GLN A 18 -1.29 -30.05 -3.83
N ASN A 19 -0.39 -29.41 -4.58
CA ASN A 19 0.05 -29.96 -5.85
C ASN A 19 1.51 -30.38 -5.67
N GLU A 20 1.69 -31.65 -5.31
CA GLU A 20 2.86 -32.40 -5.77
C GLU A 20 2.60 -32.73 -7.24
N ASP A 21 3.36 -32.10 -8.14
CA ASP A 21 3.72 -32.74 -9.39
C ASP A 21 5.17 -32.36 -9.72
N ILE A 22 5.98 -33.41 -9.72
CA ILE A 22 7.41 -33.43 -10.03
C ILE A 22 7.56 -33.24 -11.53
N VAL A 23 8.22 -32.16 -11.95
CA VAL A 23 8.88 -32.10 -13.26
C VAL A 23 10.37 -32.01 -12.99
N THR A 24 11.05 -33.14 -13.19
CA THR A 24 12.50 -33.23 -13.32
C THR A 24 12.95 -32.47 -14.56
N ASP A 25 13.64 -31.35 -14.38
CA ASP A 25 14.62 -30.89 -15.37
C ASP A 25 16.02 -30.99 -14.75
N ASN A 26 16.71 -32.05 -15.13
CA ASN A 26 18.15 -32.18 -14.95
C ASN A 26 18.83 -31.21 -15.91
N THR A 27 19.13 -30.01 -15.45
CA THR A 27 20.25 -29.22 -15.99
C THR A 27 21.28 -29.05 -14.89
N THR A 28 22.31 -29.88 -14.96
CA THR A 28 23.60 -29.64 -14.34
C THR A 28 24.16 -28.35 -14.91
N ASP A 29 24.04 -27.25 -14.17
CA ASP A 29 24.96 -26.13 -14.28
C ASP A 29 25.77 -26.01 -12.99
N SER A 30 27.07 -25.94 -13.22
CA SER A 30 28.17 -26.13 -12.29
C SER A 30 28.29 -25.02 -11.24
N ASP A 31 28.78 -25.42 -10.07
CA ASP A 31 29.28 -24.64 -8.93
C ASP A 31 29.96 -23.29 -9.27
N ASN A 32 29.41 -22.19 -8.73
CA ASN A 32 30.12 -21.16 -7.91
C ASN A 32 29.29 -19.91 -7.53
N ASN A 33 27.97 -19.90 -7.66
CA ASN A 33 27.18 -18.77 -7.17
C ASN A 33 26.80 -19.00 -5.71
N GLN A 34 27.60 -18.48 -4.79
CA GLN A 34 27.10 -18.09 -3.48
C GLN A 34 25.93 -17.13 -3.75
N THR A 35 24.69 -17.62 -3.64
CA THR A 35 23.49 -16.85 -4.00
C THR A 35 23.54 -15.47 -3.33
N GLU A 36 23.44 -14.41 -4.13
CA GLU A 36 23.67 -13.03 -3.69
C GLU A 36 22.75 -12.61 -2.54
N ILE A 37 21.59 -13.27 -2.44
CA ILE A 37 20.60 -13.16 -1.36
C ILE A 37 20.26 -14.57 -0.85
N GLN A 38 20.31 -14.75 0.47
CA GLN A 38 20.02 -16.02 1.15
C GLN A 38 19.16 -15.81 2.40
N LEU A 39 18.34 -16.79 2.75
CA LEU A 39 17.72 -16.84 4.07
C LEU A 39 18.71 -17.41 5.09
N VAL A 40 18.86 -16.74 6.22
CA VAL A 40 19.68 -17.20 7.35
C VAL A 40 18.90 -17.14 8.65
N SER A 41 19.28 -17.97 9.61
CA SER A 41 18.84 -17.85 11.00
C SER A 41 19.88 -17.06 11.79
N ILE A 42 19.41 -16.23 12.72
CA ILE A 42 20.20 -15.48 13.68
C ILE A 42 19.88 -16.06 15.05
N ASN A 43 20.87 -16.65 15.72
CA ASN A 43 20.72 -17.16 17.08
C ASN A 43 21.84 -16.58 17.95
N GLY A 44 21.51 -15.72 18.91
CA GLY A 44 22.51 -15.07 19.76
C GLY A 44 23.56 -14.24 18.99
N GLY A 45 23.22 -13.73 17.80
CA GLY A 45 24.13 -13.01 16.91
C GLY A 45 24.94 -13.88 15.95
N GLU A 46 24.89 -15.21 16.10
CA GLU A 46 25.48 -16.16 15.16
C GLU A 46 24.59 -16.30 13.92
N ILE A 47 25.21 -16.30 12.73
CA ILE A 47 24.53 -16.44 11.45
C ILE A 47 24.62 -17.90 11.03
N ILE A 48 23.48 -18.58 11.03
CA ILE A 48 23.36 -20.01 10.70
C ILE A 48 22.71 -20.12 9.30
N PRO A 49 23.41 -20.70 8.30
CA PRO A 49 22.81 -20.98 7.00
C PRO A 49 21.61 -21.92 7.12
N ILE A 50 20.58 -21.70 6.30
CA ILE A 50 19.43 -22.60 6.24
C ILE A 50 19.55 -23.45 4.99
N GLU A 51 19.56 -24.76 5.16
CA GLU A 51 19.55 -25.68 4.02
C GLU A 51 18.20 -25.61 3.30
N ASN A 52 18.28 -25.63 1.96
CA ASN A 52 17.21 -25.32 1.00
C ASN A 52 15.86 -26.07 1.16
N ASN A 53 15.79 -27.08 2.04
CA ASN A 53 14.66 -27.99 2.24
C ASN A 53 13.68 -27.60 3.36
N SER A 54 13.84 -26.45 4.01
CA SER A 54 12.92 -26.00 5.07
C SER A 54 12.24 -24.66 4.75
N ARG A 55 11.73 -24.51 3.51
CA ARG A 55 10.96 -23.35 3.05
C ARG A 55 9.49 -23.36 3.49
N ALA A 56 9.22 -23.75 4.73
CA ALA A 56 7.95 -23.38 5.33
C ALA A 56 8.03 -21.88 5.61
N THR A 57 7.10 -21.09 5.06
CA THR A 57 6.91 -19.69 5.46
C THR A 57 6.61 -19.67 6.96
N LYS A 58 7.65 -19.50 7.79
CA LYS A 58 7.50 -19.45 9.24
C LYS A 58 7.04 -18.05 9.58
N ALA A 59 5.72 -17.86 9.53
CA ALA A 59 5.02 -16.59 9.58
C ALA A 59 5.38 -15.69 10.79
N ASP A 60 6.04 -16.22 11.83
CA ASP A 60 6.28 -15.49 13.08
C ASP A 60 7.68 -15.74 13.67
N SER A 61 8.66 -16.24 12.91
CA SER A 61 10.01 -16.46 13.46
C SER A 61 10.90 -15.24 13.26
N THR A 62 11.03 -14.46 14.33
CA THR A 62 11.95 -13.32 14.50
C THR A 62 13.42 -13.68 14.28
N ASN A 63 13.77 -14.97 14.34
CA ASN A 63 15.13 -15.44 14.18
C ASN A 63 15.60 -15.49 12.73
N TYR A 64 14.74 -15.30 11.73
CA TYR A 64 15.15 -15.31 10.33
C TYR A 64 15.45 -13.91 9.79
N ALA A 65 16.39 -13.83 8.86
CA ALA A 65 16.75 -12.60 8.15
C ALA A 65 17.25 -12.89 6.73
N LEU A 66 17.15 -11.90 5.85
CA LEU A 66 17.83 -11.95 4.55
C LEU A 66 19.30 -11.58 4.71
N LYS A 67 20.18 -12.44 4.19
CA LYS A 67 21.61 -12.19 4.03
C LYS A 67 21.88 -11.73 2.60
N PHE A 68 22.49 -10.57 2.48
CA PHE A 68 23.01 -10.00 1.25
C PHE A 68 24.52 -10.18 1.21
N ALA A 69 25.07 -10.58 0.05
CA ALA A 69 26.51 -10.80 -0.10
C ALA A 69 27.34 -9.53 0.19
N SER A 70 26.81 -8.35 -0.16
CA SER A 70 27.44 -7.06 0.08
C SER A 70 26.42 -5.94 0.30
N LEU A 71 26.91 -4.76 0.67
CA LEU A 71 26.08 -3.55 0.77
C LEU A 71 25.55 -3.12 -0.61
N SER A 72 26.31 -3.36 -1.69
CA SER A 72 25.87 -3.03 -3.06
C SER A 72 24.63 -3.82 -3.44
N ILE A 73 24.65 -5.13 -3.22
CA ILE A 73 23.51 -6.01 -3.50
C ILE A 73 22.28 -5.56 -2.71
N TYR A 74 22.42 -5.25 -1.42
CA TYR A 74 21.31 -4.72 -0.62
C TYR A 74 20.72 -3.44 -1.22
N GLN A 75 21.57 -2.48 -1.62
CA GLN A 75 21.12 -1.22 -2.22
C GLN A 75 20.47 -1.41 -3.60
N GLU A 76 20.99 -2.33 -4.42
CA GLU A 76 20.42 -2.70 -5.70
C GLU A 76 19.05 -3.36 -5.53
N THR A 77 18.90 -4.25 -4.54
CA THR A 77 17.60 -4.84 -4.19
C THR A 77 16.60 -3.77 -3.78
N LEU A 78 16.99 -2.80 -2.94
CA LEU A 78 16.07 -1.71 -2.56
C LEU A 78 15.59 -0.92 -3.79
N LYS A 79 16.48 -0.62 -4.75
CA LYS A 79 16.11 0.07 -6.00
C LYS A 79 15.21 -0.79 -6.90
N GLU A 80 15.45 -2.09 -6.96
CA GLU A 80 14.59 -3.01 -7.70
C GLU A 80 13.17 -3.00 -7.13
N LEU A 81 13.03 -3.05 -5.80
CA LEU A 81 11.73 -2.97 -5.12
C LEU A 81 11.00 -1.67 -5.45
N GLU A 82 11.67 -0.53 -5.62
CA GLU A 82 11.02 0.74 -5.98
C GLU A 82 10.22 0.63 -7.29
N SER A 83 10.69 -0.17 -8.26
CA SER A 83 10.00 -0.40 -9.54
C SER A 83 8.86 -1.42 -9.49
N MET A 84 8.76 -2.20 -8.41
CA MET A 84 7.74 -3.22 -8.23
C MET A 84 6.44 -2.64 -7.66
N THR A 85 5.32 -3.30 -7.94
CA THR A 85 4.05 -3.09 -7.22
C THR A 85 4.16 -3.58 -5.77
N GLU A 86 3.29 -3.10 -4.87
CA GLU A 86 3.27 -3.56 -3.47
C GLU A 86 3.15 -5.09 -3.35
N LYS A 87 2.27 -5.70 -4.18
CA LYS A 87 2.08 -7.15 -4.21
C LYS A 87 3.35 -7.89 -4.62
N GLU A 88 4.07 -7.38 -5.61
CA GLU A 88 5.35 -7.94 -6.06
C GLU A 88 6.45 -7.78 -5.00
N ARG A 89 6.51 -6.64 -4.31
CA ARG A 89 7.46 -6.40 -3.20
C ARG A 89 7.24 -7.38 -2.05
N ILE A 90 5.98 -7.63 -1.67
CA ILE A 90 5.65 -8.63 -0.64
C ILE A 90 6.01 -10.04 -1.11
N ALA A 91 5.67 -10.38 -2.36
CA ALA A 91 5.99 -11.68 -2.93
C ALA A 91 7.51 -11.91 -3.01
N PHE A 92 8.31 -10.87 -3.29
CA PHE A 92 9.77 -10.94 -3.31
C PHE A 92 10.33 -11.51 -2.01
N ALA A 93 9.98 -10.93 -0.85
CA ALA A 93 10.48 -11.39 0.45
C ALA A 93 9.96 -12.79 0.82
N GLN A 94 8.70 -13.08 0.48
CA GLN A 94 8.09 -14.39 0.73
C GLN A 94 8.77 -15.52 -0.04
N ARG A 95 9.29 -15.26 -1.25
CA ARG A 95 10.08 -16.26 -2.02
C ARG A 95 11.34 -16.72 -1.29
N PHE A 96 11.90 -15.86 -0.44
CA PHE A 96 13.02 -16.20 0.44
C PHE A 96 12.57 -16.73 1.81
N GLY A 97 11.27 -16.83 2.09
CA GLY A 97 10.74 -17.30 3.36
C GLY A 97 10.61 -16.22 4.45
N ILE A 98 10.73 -14.94 4.09
CA ILE A 98 10.49 -13.82 5.01
C ILE A 98 9.05 -13.35 4.92
N PHE A 99 8.41 -13.29 6.07
CA PHE A 99 7.14 -12.59 6.25
C PHE A 99 7.44 -11.16 6.72
N SER A 100 7.40 -10.21 5.79
CA SER A 100 7.88 -8.84 6.01
C SER A 100 6.93 -8.00 6.88
N LEU A 101 7.38 -6.85 7.38
CA LEU A 101 6.50 -5.91 8.14
C LEU A 101 5.25 -5.53 7.35
N GLN A 102 5.38 -5.34 6.04
CA GLN A 102 4.25 -5.06 5.14
C GLN A 102 3.27 -6.24 5.05
N ALA A 103 3.78 -7.47 4.95
CA ALA A 103 2.94 -8.67 4.99
C ALA A 103 2.28 -8.88 6.37
N ILE A 104 2.99 -8.54 7.45
CA ILE A 104 2.46 -8.54 8.83
C ILE A 104 1.31 -7.55 8.95
N ALA A 105 1.40 -6.36 8.37
CA ALA A 105 0.30 -5.39 8.36
C ALA A 105 -0.93 -5.89 7.60
N GLN A 106 -0.75 -6.60 6.48
CA GLN A 106 -1.88 -7.25 5.76
C GLN A 106 -2.54 -8.35 6.60
N LYS A 107 -1.76 -9.17 7.31
CA LYS A 107 -2.26 -10.17 8.27
C LYS A 107 -3.03 -9.51 9.42
N ALA A 108 -2.49 -8.42 9.96
CA ALA A 108 -3.11 -7.66 11.04
C ALA A 108 -4.43 -7.01 10.60
N ASP A 109 -4.54 -6.53 9.36
CA ASP A 109 -5.77 -5.95 8.84
C ASP A 109 -6.89 -7.00 8.69
N ALA A 110 -6.55 -8.21 8.22
CA ALA A 110 -7.48 -9.33 8.13
C ALA A 110 -7.92 -9.84 9.51
N GLU A 111 -7.00 -9.89 10.49
CA GLU A 111 -7.31 -10.26 11.87
C GLU A 111 -8.27 -9.26 12.52
N LEU A 112 -8.12 -7.96 12.25
CA LEU A 112 -9.06 -6.94 12.72
C LEU A 112 -10.48 -7.14 12.17
N ASP A 113 -10.62 -7.53 10.89
CA ASP A 113 -11.92 -7.88 10.32
C ASP A 113 -12.53 -9.09 11.05
N ALA A 114 -11.75 -10.15 11.28
CA ALA A 114 -12.19 -11.34 12.00
C ALA A 114 -12.63 -11.03 13.45
N ILE A 115 -11.87 -10.19 14.18
CA ILE A 115 -12.24 -9.72 15.52
C ILE A 115 -13.60 -9.03 15.50
N GLY A 116 -13.84 -8.18 14.50
CA GLY A 116 -15.11 -7.50 14.32
C GLY A 116 -16.27 -8.41 13.93
N GLU A 117 -16.02 -9.50 13.22
CA GLU A 117 -17.04 -10.50 12.87
C GLU A 117 -17.38 -11.43 14.04
N GLU A 118 -16.39 -11.77 14.86
CA GLU A 118 -16.53 -12.70 15.98
C GLU A 118 -16.98 -12.05 17.30
N ALA A 119 -16.85 -10.73 17.43
CA ALA A 119 -17.20 -10.05 18.66
C ALA A 119 -18.72 -10.01 18.90
N ALA A 120 -19.14 -10.43 20.09
CA ALA A 120 -20.57 -10.52 20.43
C ALA A 120 -21.22 -9.15 20.70
N ASN A 121 -20.41 -8.17 21.11
CA ASN A 121 -20.80 -6.80 21.41
C ASN A 121 -19.56 -5.90 21.51
N GLU A 122 -19.76 -4.60 21.74
CA GLU A 122 -18.69 -3.60 21.85
C GLU A 122 -17.68 -3.88 22.98
N SER A 123 -18.14 -4.41 24.12
CA SER A 123 -17.23 -4.74 25.23
C SER A 123 -16.32 -5.91 24.89
N ASP A 124 -16.85 -6.95 24.21
CA ASP A 124 -16.05 -8.08 23.74
C ASP A 124 -15.06 -7.66 22.66
N PHE A 125 -15.51 -6.82 21.72
CA PHE A 125 -14.63 -6.23 20.70
C PHE A 125 -13.48 -5.45 21.34
N THR A 126 -13.78 -4.55 22.27
CA THR A 126 -12.76 -3.72 22.93
C THR A 126 -11.68 -4.59 23.57
N LYS A 127 -12.07 -5.66 24.26
CA LYS A 127 -11.11 -6.59 24.88
C LYS A 127 -10.23 -7.29 23.83
N LYS A 128 -10.83 -7.85 22.77
CA LYS A 128 -10.10 -8.51 21.67
C LYS A 128 -9.19 -7.52 20.92
N TYR A 129 -9.63 -6.28 20.76
CA TYR A 129 -8.86 -5.23 20.11
C TYR A 129 -7.64 -4.81 20.94
N GLU A 130 -7.74 -4.75 22.27
CA GLU A 130 -6.57 -4.53 23.13
C GLU A 130 -5.57 -5.70 23.07
N GLU A 131 -6.05 -6.95 23.03
CA GLU A 131 -5.20 -8.14 22.84
C GLU A 131 -4.51 -8.10 21.46
N TYR A 132 -5.23 -7.68 20.43
CA TYR A 132 -4.71 -7.46 19.08
C TYR A 132 -3.62 -6.38 19.03
N LYS A 133 -3.85 -5.21 19.63
CA LYS A 133 -2.81 -4.16 19.70
C LYS A 133 -1.57 -4.65 20.42
N LYS A 134 -1.73 -5.37 21.54
CA LYS A 134 -0.63 -5.94 22.30
C LYS A 134 0.15 -6.99 21.51
N LYS A 135 -0.51 -7.79 20.68
CA LYS A 135 0.13 -8.79 19.82
C LYS A 135 1.10 -8.15 18.81
N TYR A 136 0.74 -6.98 18.28
CA TYR A 136 1.54 -6.27 17.27
C TYR A 136 2.41 -5.15 17.86
N GLU A 137 2.45 -5.03 19.19
CA GLU A 137 3.27 -4.03 19.90
C GLU A 137 4.75 -4.16 19.53
N GLY A 138 5.38 -3.05 19.17
CA GLY A 138 6.77 -3.00 18.71
C GLY A 138 7.01 -3.52 17.29
N ILE A 139 5.96 -3.97 16.59
CA ILE A 139 6.01 -4.46 15.20
C ILE A 139 5.27 -3.49 14.27
N LEU A 140 4.05 -3.14 14.66
CA LEU A 140 3.19 -2.17 13.98
C LEU A 140 2.80 -1.05 14.97
N ILE A 141 2.27 0.04 14.43
CA ILE A 141 1.84 1.21 15.21
C ILE A 141 0.38 1.54 14.93
N ALA A 142 -0.31 2.08 15.93
CA ALA A 142 -1.66 2.62 15.75
C ALA A 142 -1.61 4.02 15.14
N ASN A 143 -2.73 4.48 14.59
CA ASN A 143 -2.87 5.87 14.13
C ASN A 143 -2.99 6.82 15.32
N GLU A 144 -1.93 7.56 15.63
CA GLU A 144 -1.94 8.54 16.71
C GLU A 144 -2.71 9.84 16.36
N TYR A 145 -3.05 10.03 15.09
CA TYR A 145 -3.68 11.25 14.57
C TYR A 145 -5.21 11.14 14.46
N ASP A 146 -5.75 9.92 14.27
CA ASP A 146 -7.19 9.63 14.23
C ASP A 146 -7.50 8.43 15.14
N THR A 147 -8.04 8.68 16.33
CA THR A 147 -8.41 7.62 17.27
C THR A 147 -9.62 6.79 16.81
N GLU A 148 -10.38 7.26 15.80
CA GLU A 148 -11.46 6.46 15.22
C GLU A 148 -10.94 5.45 14.17
N ASP A 149 -9.69 5.58 13.72
CA ASP A 149 -9.04 4.66 12.82
C ASP A 149 -8.35 3.53 13.59
N LEU A 150 -8.92 2.33 13.48
CA LEU A 150 -8.49 1.17 14.25
C LEU A 150 -7.45 0.31 13.52
N SER A 151 -7.12 0.64 12.26
CA SER A 151 -6.08 -0.04 11.51
C SER A 151 -4.70 0.16 12.15
N LEU A 152 -3.86 -0.88 12.08
CA LEU A 152 -2.43 -0.76 12.38
C LEU A 152 -1.63 -0.46 11.10
N TYR A 153 -0.50 0.20 11.31
CA TYR A 153 0.39 0.74 10.27
C TYR A 153 1.81 0.22 10.44
N VAL A 154 2.52 0.10 9.32
CA VAL A 154 3.96 -0.19 9.33
C VAL A 154 4.70 1.09 9.74
N PRO A 155 5.57 1.04 10.77
CA PRO A 155 6.42 2.19 11.11
C PRO A 155 7.36 2.50 9.93
N ASP A 156 7.44 3.77 9.55
CA ASP A 156 8.19 4.20 8.35
C ASP A 156 7.77 3.44 7.08
N GLY A 157 6.46 3.21 6.90
CA GLY A 157 5.92 2.33 5.85
C GLY A 157 6.28 2.69 4.39
N ASP A 158 6.78 3.89 4.11
CA ASP A 158 7.27 4.27 2.77
C ASP A 158 8.70 3.74 2.50
N ASN A 159 9.41 3.31 3.54
CA ASN A 159 10.78 2.81 3.44
C ASN A 159 10.80 1.40 2.86
N MET A 160 11.48 1.22 1.72
CA MET A 160 11.57 -0.06 1.00
C MET A 160 12.16 -1.19 1.85
N ALA A 161 12.98 -0.87 2.85
CA ALA A 161 13.53 -1.90 3.74
C ALA A 161 12.47 -2.62 4.58
N THR A 162 11.30 -2.01 4.80
CA THR A 162 10.17 -2.63 5.51
C THR A 162 9.61 -3.87 4.80
N TYR A 163 9.83 -3.98 3.47
CA TYR A 163 9.49 -5.18 2.70
C TYR A 163 10.48 -6.32 2.88
N LEU A 164 11.68 -6.08 3.40
CA LEU A 164 12.77 -7.07 3.47
C LEU A 164 12.99 -7.64 4.88
N VAL A 165 12.34 -7.10 5.91
CA VAL A 165 12.53 -7.49 7.30
C VAL A 165 11.24 -7.92 7.96
N ASN A 166 11.34 -8.86 8.90
CA ASN A 166 10.24 -9.27 9.78
C ASN A 166 10.25 -8.44 11.08
N ALA A 167 9.51 -8.90 12.10
CA ALA A 167 9.41 -8.26 13.41
C ALA A 167 10.75 -8.02 14.14
N SER A 168 11.83 -8.74 13.81
CA SER A 168 13.16 -8.48 14.41
C SER A 168 13.92 -7.34 13.74
N GLN A 169 13.45 -6.86 12.60
CA GLN A 169 14.03 -5.76 11.82
C GLN A 169 15.50 -6.01 11.41
N ASN A 170 15.92 -7.27 11.37
CA ASN A 170 17.29 -7.65 11.06
C ASN A 170 17.48 -7.99 9.58
N ILE A 171 18.63 -7.57 9.05
CA ILE A 171 19.25 -8.08 7.82
C ILE A 171 20.68 -8.53 8.13
N VAL A 172 21.29 -9.27 7.20
CA VAL A 172 22.71 -9.61 7.25
C VAL A 172 23.40 -9.04 6.02
N ILE A 173 24.51 -8.34 6.19
CA ILE A 173 25.35 -7.86 5.09
C ILE A 173 26.73 -8.51 5.20
N GLY A 174 27.07 -9.36 4.25
CA GLY A 174 28.21 -10.26 4.33
C GLY A 174 28.06 -11.20 5.53
N ASN A 175 28.86 -10.99 6.57
CA ASN A 175 28.80 -11.76 7.82
C ASN A 175 28.43 -10.90 9.03
N LYS A 176 27.80 -9.74 8.82
CA LYS A 176 27.41 -8.82 9.88
C LYS A 176 25.89 -8.72 9.96
N VAL A 177 25.32 -9.07 11.10
CA VAL A 177 23.94 -8.76 11.44
C VAL A 177 23.79 -7.25 11.59
N LYS A 178 22.75 -6.69 10.98
CA LYS A 178 22.36 -5.29 11.13
C LYS A 178 20.88 -5.23 11.49
N THR A 179 20.59 -4.60 12.61
CA THR A 179 19.22 -4.21 12.98
C THR A 179 18.93 -2.86 12.36
N LEU A 180 17.85 -2.77 11.59
CA LEU A 180 17.37 -1.53 11.04
C LEU A 180 16.58 -0.76 12.10
N SER A 181 16.53 0.56 11.97
CA SER A 181 15.74 1.42 12.85
C SER A 181 14.80 2.24 11.99
N PHE A 182 13.51 2.10 12.27
CA PHE A 182 12.43 2.82 11.60
C PHE A 182 11.87 3.90 12.53
N THR A 183 11.45 5.01 11.96
CA THR A 183 10.69 6.02 12.71
C THR A 183 9.42 5.39 13.25
N GLN A 184 9.14 5.58 14.54
CA GLN A 184 7.95 5.04 15.20
C GLN A 184 6.73 5.92 14.92
N ASP A 185 6.45 6.09 13.63
CA ASP A 185 5.46 7.03 13.12
C ASP A 185 4.94 6.53 11.76
N MET A 186 3.73 6.94 11.40
CA MET A 186 3.10 6.60 10.13
C MET A 186 3.91 7.16 8.97
N SER A 187 3.89 6.44 7.85
CA SER A 187 4.53 6.90 6.62
C SER A 187 3.95 8.23 6.13
N ARG A 188 4.71 8.98 5.31
CA ARG A 188 4.22 10.24 4.73
C ARG A 188 2.94 9.99 3.94
N SER A 189 2.95 8.93 3.14
CA SER A 189 1.81 8.56 2.30
C SER A 189 0.59 8.12 3.11
N ASP A 190 0.76 7.46 4.26
CA ASP A 190 -0.37 7.14 5.15
C ASP A 190 -0.92 8.39 5.81
N LYS A 191 -0.05 9.26 6.33
CA LYS A 191 -0.48 10.49 6.98
C LYS A 191 -1.26 11.41 6.05
N ALA A 192 -0.85 11.46 4.79
CA ALA A 192 -1.49 12.25 3.75
C ALA A 192 -3.00 11.96 3.62
N VAL A 193 -3.46 10.75 3.95
CA VAL A 193 -4.85 10.32 3.66
C VAL A 193 -5.60 9.76 4.85
N PHE A 194 -4.90 9.33 5.91
CA PHE A 194 -5.50 8.73 7.10
C PHE A 194 -5.30 9.56 8.37
N THR A 195 -4.70 10.75 8.28
CA THR A 195 -4.87 11.75 9.34
C THR A 195 -6.14 12.58 9.10
N PRO A 196 -6.80 13.10 10.14
CA PRO A 196 -7.94 13.98 9.96
C PRO A 196 -7.51 15.25 9.23
N HIS A 197 -8.28 15.65 8.22
CA HIS A 197 -8.08 16.95 7.56
C HIS A 197 -8.37 18.07 8.55
N VAL A 198 -7.33 18.71 9.07
CA VAL A 198 -7.47 19.92 9.88
C VAL A 198 -7.65 21.10 8.92
N SER A 199 -8.87 21.31 8.43
CA SER A 199 -9.26 22.62 7.87
C SER A 199 -10.21 23.29 8.84
N PRO A 200 -9.72 24.12 9.79
CA PRO A 200 -10.58 24.73 10.79
C PRO A 200 -11.52 25.80 10.20
N LEU A 201 -11.25 26.35 9.01
CA LEU A 201 -11.85 27.64 8.60
C LEU A 201 -12.03 27.88 7.09
N SER A 202 -11.68 26.96 6.17
CA SER A 202 -11.91 27.17 4.73
C SER A 202 -13.10 26.36 4.23
N THR A 203 -14.13 27.06 3.75
CA THR A 203 -15.32 26.47 3.12
C THR A 203 -15.09 25.96 1.69
N SER A 204 -13.85 26.01 1.20
CA SER A 204 -13.46 25.59 -0.15
C SER A 204 -12.37 24.53 -0.06
N ASP A 205 -12.64 23.34 -0.58
CA ASP A 205 -11.64 22.28 -0.70
C ASP A 205 -10.56 22.73 -1.69
N VAL A 206 -9.37 23.04 -1.16
CA VAL A 206 -8.19 23.41 -1.93
C VAL A 206 -7.07 22.45 -1.56
N ASN A 207 -6.44 21.85 -2.57
CA ASN A 207 -5.34 20.87 -2.47
C ASN A 207 -5.70 19.57 -1.75
N GLY A 208 -6.97 19.34 -1.42
CA GLY A 208 -7.42 18.10 -0.81
C GLY A 208 -8.85 18.20 -0.35
N PHE A 209 -9.41 17.05 0.04
CA PHE A 209 -10.75 16.95 0.62
C PHE A 209 -10.85 15.68 1.45
N GLN A 210 -11.89 15.63 2.28
CA GLN A 210 -12.41 14.40 2.86
C GLN A 210 -13.91 14.32 2.62
N ARG A 211 -14.39 13.16 2.18
CA ARG A 211 -15.80 12.91 1.86
C ARG A 211 -16.27 11.61 2.49
N ILE A 212 -17.53 11.58 2.93
CA ILE A 212 -18.16 10.39 3.49
C ILE A 212 -19.41 10.04 2.66
N LEU A 213 -19.39 8.90 1.99
CA LEU A 213 -20.53 8.35 1.27
C LEU A 213 -21.42 7.56 2.23
N ASN A 214 -22.69 7.95 2.35
CA ASN A 214 -23.73 7.23 3.09
C ASN A 214 -23.31 6.81 4.53
N GLY A 215 -22.46 7.61 5.18
CA GLY A 215 -21.94 7.32 6.52
C GLY A 215 -21.00 6.10 6.63
N SER A 216 -20.64 5.43 5.53
CA SER A 216 -20.01 4.11 5.55
C SER A 216 -18.71 3.96 4.75
N LYS A 217 -18.40 4.93 3.90
CA LYS A 217 -17.14 4.98 3.13
C LYS A 217 -16.57 6.38 3.22
N LYS A 218 -15.33 6.49 3.65
CA LYS A 218 -14.60 7.75 3.76
C LYS A 218 -13.51 7.76 2.70
N THR A 219 -13.51 8.78 1.86
CA THR A 219 -12.50 9.00 0.81
C THR A 219 -11.78 10.28 1.13
N THR A 220 -10.47 10.18 1.34
CA THR A 220 -9.58 11.32 1.54
C THR A 220 -8.72 11.49 0.29
N CYS A 221 -8.62 12.72 -0.20
CA CYS A 221 -7.66 13.10 -1.23
C CYS A 221 -6.79 14.23 -0.69
N SER A 222 -5.49 14.14 -0.94
CA SER A 222 -4.53 15.19 -0.68
C SER A 222 -3.59 15.28 -1.86
N VAL A 223 -3.45 16.48 -2.41
CA VAL A 223 -2.47 16.79 -3.44
C VAL A 223 -1.33 17.52 -2.73
N PHE A 224 -0.10 17.22 -3.09
CA PHE A 224 1.09 17.87 -2.53
C PHE A 224 1.98 18.39 -3.64
N PHE A 225 2.61 19.52 -3.38
CA PHE A 225 3.70 20.03 -4.18
C PHE A 225 5.03 19.73 -3.48
N ASP A 226 5.78 18.76 -4.01
CA ASP A 226 7.00 18.27 -3.41
C ASP A 226 8.17 19.21 -3.76
N THR A 227 8.70 19.91 -2.76
CA THR A 227 9.91 20.73 -2.91
C THR A 227 11.13 19.95 -2.39
N PRO A 228 12.31 20.03 -3.05
CA PRO A 228 12.65 20.86 -4.21
C PRO A 228 12.40 20.20 -5.58
N SER A 229 11.84 18.99 -5.62
CA SER A 229 11.74 18.19 -6.85
C SER A 229 10.68 18.69 -7.84
N LEU A 230 9.82 19.61 -7.40
CA LEU A 230 8.72 20.24 -8.15
C LEU A 230 7.65 19.26 -8.63
N PHE A 231 7.61 18.04 -8.09
CA PHE A 231 6.58 17.06 -8.40
C PHE A 231 5.26 17.44 -7.75
N VAL A 232 4.18 17.07 -8.41
CA VAL A 232 2.85 17.02 -7.81
C VAL A 232 2.56 15.56 -7.49
N THR A 233 2.34 15.29 -6.20
CA THR A 233 1.97 13.97 -5.71
C THR A 233 0.50 13.97 -5.31
N VAL A 234 -0.25 13.01 -5.84
CA VAL A 234 -1.66 12.79 -5.52
C VAL A 234 -1.75 11.59 -4.59
N SER A 235 -2.21 11.83 -3.37
CA SER A 235 -2.48 10.80 -2.37
C SER A 235 -3.99 10.64 -2.23
N ILE A 236 -4.49 9.41 -2.35
CA ILE A 236 -5.92 9.11 -2.15
C ILE A 236 -6.00 7.87 -1.26
N GLY A 237 -6.84 7.90 -0.24
CA GLY A 237 -7.05 6.78 0.68
C GLY A 237 -8.52 6.57 0.97
N ILE A 238 -8.92 5.31 1.09
CA ILE A 238 -10.30 4.90 1.35
C ILE A 238 -10.36 4.14 2.67
N GLN A 239 -11.32 4.52 3.52
CA GLN A 239 -11.68 3.81 4.75
C GLN A 239 -13.14 3.37 4.69
N LYS A 240 -13.45 2.25 5.36
CA LYS A 240 -14.80 1.74 5.55
C LYS A 240 -15.22 1.91 7.02
N LYS A 241 -16.46 2.34 7.26
CA LYS A 241 -17.07 2.33 8.59
C LYS A 241 -17.51 0.89 8.88
N MET A 242 -17.00 0.35 9.97
CA MET A 242 -17.44 -0.89 10.57
C MET A 242 -18.27 -0.53 11.81
N TRP A 243 -19.03 -1.48 12.34
CA TRP A 243 -19.80 -1.25 13.58
C TRP A 243 -18.91 -0.90 14.76
N TYR A 244 -17.64 -1.29 14.69
CA TYR A 244 -16.62 -1.10 15.72
C TYR A 244 -15.70 0.12 15.50
N GLY A 245 -15.78 0.84 14.36
CA GLY A 245 -14.90 1.98 14.07
C GLY A 245 -14.58 2.14 12.58
N TRP A 246 -13.66 3.04 12.24
CA TRP A 246 -13.12 3.12 10.88
C TRP A 246 -11.91 2.19 10.74
N LYS A 247 -11.74 1.64 9.54
CA LYS A 247 -10.49 0.99 9.13
C LYS A 247 -10.23 1.20 7.64
N ARG A 248 -9.00 0.94 7.20
CA ARG A 248 -8.63 1.00 5.79
C ARG A 248 -9.46 0.03 4.94
N ASP A 249 -9.76 0.44 3.71
CA ASP A 249 -10.46 -0.37 2.71
C ASP A 249 -9.54 -0.62 1.52
N ASN A 250 -8.53 -1.48 1.74
CA ASN A 250 -7.38 -1.69 0.84
C ASN A 250 -7.71 -2.41 -0.49
N ASN A 251 -8.97 -2.81 -0.72
CA ASN A 251 -9.37 -3.56 -1.92
C ASN A 251 -10.36 -2.77 -2.77
N ARG A 252 -9.96 -1.55 -3.12
CA ARG A 252 -10.75 -0.62 -3.95
C ARG A 252 -9.96 -0.21 -5.17
N ASP A 253 -10.68 -0.07 -6.28
CA ASP A 253 -10.17 0.61 -7.45
C ASP A 253 -10.34 2.11 -7.27
N ILE A 254 -9.27 2.87 -7.52
CA ILE A 254 -9.24 4.33 -7.47
C ILE A 254 -9.04 4.85 -8.89
N TYR A 255 -9.87 5.82 -9.26
CA TYR A 255 -9.82 6.51 -10.53
C TYR A 255 -9.66 8.00 -10.25
N TYR A 256 -8.79 8.68 -10.98
CA TYR A 256 -8.79 10.14 -10.94
C TYR A 256 -8.44 10.77 -12.28
N GLU A 257 -9.00 11.94 -12.49
CA GLU A 257 -8.61 12.86 -13.56
C GLU A 257 -8.04 14.12 -12.89
N ILE A 258 -6.97 14.67 -13.46
CA ILE A 258 -6.34 15.88 -12.92
C ILE A 258 -5.97 16.81 -14.07
N GLU A 259 -6.33 18.08 -13.92
CA GLU A 259 -6.02 19.13 -14.88
C GLU A 259 -5.24 20.24 -14.17
N LEU A 260 -3.99 20.43 -14.56
CA LEU A 260 -3.08 21.40 -13.98
C LEU A 260 -2.43 22.28 -15.04
N THR A 261 -2.16 23.53 -14.66
CA THR A 261 -1.36 24.47 -15.45
C THR A 261 -0.54 25.39 -14.55
N PRO A 262 0.73 25.69 -14.88
CA PRO A 262 1.55 25.07 -15.92
C PRO A 262 2.14 23.72 -15.44
N PHE A 263 1.96 22.65 -16.21
CA PHE A 263 2.27 21.28 -15.74
C PHE A 263 2.72 20.35 -16.86
N VAL A 264 3.65 19.44 -16.53
CA VAL A 264 4.02 18.30 -17.38
C VAL A 264 3.56 17.02 -16.73
N TYR A 265 2.66 16.30 -17.39
CA TYR A 265 2.19 14.99 -16.96
C TYR A 265 3.25 13.93 -17.25
N ASN A 266 3.35 12.95 -16.36
CA ASN A 266 4.18 11.78 -16.57
C ASN A 266 3.48 10.51 -16.08
N PHE A 267 4.08 9.38 -16.43
CA PHE A 267 3.88 8.13 -15.72
C PHE A 267 5.23 7.48 -15.44
N TRP A 268 5.22 6.54 -14.51
CA TRP A 268 6.40 5.75 -14.13
C TRP A 268 6.34 4.40 -14.84
N GLY A 269 7.33 4.12 -15.69
CA GLY A 269 7.45 2.85 -16.40
C GLY A 269 7.83 1.69 -15.48
N LEU A 270 7.79 0.47 -16.02
CA LEU A 270 8.07 -0.78 -15.29
C LEU A 270 9.46 -0.82 -14.63
N TYR A 271 10.41 0.01 -15.07
CA TYR A 271 11.76 0.08 -14.51
C TYR A 271 11.97 1.32 -13.65
N GLY A 272 10.89 1.95 -13.16
CA GLY A 272 10.94 3.18 -12.37
C GLY A 272 11.37 4.41 -13.18
N ASN A 273 11.43 4.30 -14.50
CA ASN A 273 11.79 5.42 -15.37
C ASN A 273 10.60 6.35 -15.58
N GLN A 274 10.81 7.64 -15.39
CA GLN A 274 9.82 8.66 -15.66
C GLN A 274 9.65 8.86 -17.18
N ILE A 275 8.40 8.84 -17.68
CA ILE A 275 8.07 9.10 -19.07
C ILE A 275 7.04 10.23 -19.14
N ASN A 276 7.40 11.33 -19.82
CA ASN A 276 6.48 12.45 -20.04
C ASN A 276 5.38 12.06 -21.04
N ILE A 277 4.16 12.49 -20.78
CA ILE A 277 2.99 12.22 -21.62
C ILE A 277 2.16 13.49 -21.81
N SER A 278 1.32 13.48 -22.85
CA SER A 278 0.17 14.40 -22.91
C SER A 278 -0.77 14.13 -21.73
N LYS A 279 -1.65 15.10 -21.41
CA LYS A 279 -2.69 14.90 -20.39
C LYS A 279 -3.42 13.57 -20.65
N PRO A 280 -3.34 12.58 -19.75
CA PRO A 280 -4.10 11.34 -19.92
C PRO A 280 -5.58 11.60 -19.70
N ASP A 281 -6.43 10.71 -20.22
CA ASP A 281 -7.86 10.78 -19.98
C ASP A 281 -8.20 10.35 -18.53
N LEU A 282 -7.40 9.45 -17.95
CA LEU A 282 -7.66 8.90 -16.62
C LEU A 282 -6.41 8.26 -16.01
N TYR A 283 -6.29 8.32 -14.68
CA TYR A 283 -5.39 7.47 -13.90
C TYR A 283 -6.20 6.40 -13.18
N LEU A 284 -5.73 5.15 -13.21
CA LEU A 284 -6.39 3.99 -12.61
C LEU A 284 -5.40 3.19 -11.75
N PHE A 285 -5.80 2.92 -10.51
CA PHE A 285 -5.10 2.05 -9.58
C PHE A 285 -6.07 1.00 -9.06
N GLN A 286 -5.80 -0.26 -9.36
CA GLN A 286 -6.74 -1.35 -9.09
C GLN A 286 -6.41 -2.06 -7.78
N GLN A 287 -7.43 -2.36 -6.99
CA GLN A 287 -7.32 -3.16 -5.76
C GLN A 287 -6.23 -2.67 -4.78
N THR A 288 -6.13 -1.35 -4.61
CA THR A 288 -5.13 -0.73 -3.72
C THR A 288 -5.77 -0.08 -2.49
N GLY A 289 -6.91 0.57 -2.65
CA GLY A 289 -7.57 1.36 -1.59
C GLY A 289 -6.78 2.56 -1.06
N LYS A 290 -5.51 2.69 -1.45
CA LYS A 290 -4.62 3.80 -1.15
C LYS A 290 -3.63 3.97 -2.30
N ILE A 291 -3.38 5.23 -2.68
CA ILE A 291 -2.29 5.60 -3.58
C ILE A 291 -1.52 6.79 -3.02
N ASP A 292 -0.25 6.88 -3.42
CA ASP A 292 0.59 8.09 -3.31
C ASP A 292 1.42 8.15 -4.60
N TYR A 293 0.95 8.95 -5.56
CA TYR A 293 1.43 8.89 -6.93
C TYR A 293 1.93 10.25 -7.44
N LYS A 294 3.18 10.28 -7.88
CA LYS A 294 3.78 11.43 -8.57
C LYS A 294 3.22 11.51 -9.99
N THR A 295 2.21 12.36 -10.19
CA THR A 295 1.44 12.48 -11.44
C THR A 295 2.15 13.29 -12.53
N GLY A 296 3.16 14.06 -12.12
CA GLY A 296 3.90 14.96 -13.00
C GLY A 296 4.65 16.01 -12.19
N TYR A 297 5.12 17.05 -12.86
CA TYR A 297 5.87 18.14 -12.24
C TYR A 297 5.50 19.49 -12.81
N TYR A 298 5.68 20.52 -11.98
CA TYR A 298 5.44 21.90 -12.35
C TYR A 298 6.38 22.33 -13.47
N TYR A 299 5.81 22.91 -14.52
CA TYR A 299 6.60 23.49 -15.61
C TYR A 299 7.01 24.91 -15.23
N VAL A 300 8.30 25.07 -14.89
CA VAL A 300 8.88 26.37 -14.55
C VAL A 300 8.86 27.28 -15.77
N SER A 301 7.87 28.18 -15.82
CA SER A 301 7.77 29.20 -16.86
C SER A 301 8.46 30.49 -16.41
N SER A 302 9.00 31.24 -17.38
CA SER A 302 9.64 32.55 -17.14
C SER A 302 8.70 33.56 -16.46
N ASN A 303 7.39 33.40 -16.64
CA ASN A 303 6.36 34.30 -16.13
C ASN A 303 5.93 34.02 -14.68
N LYS A 304 6.62 33.11 -13.97
CA LYS A 304 6.37 32.79 -12.56
C LYS A 304 4.89 32.55 -12.21
N LYS A 305 4.19 31.76 -13.02
CA LYS A 305 2.78 31.47 -12.81
C LYS A 305 2.56 30.47 -11.66
N PRO A 306 1.57 30.68 -10.77
CA PRO A 306 1.21 29.65 -9.81
C PRO A 306 0.73 28.38 -10.54
N LEU A 307 0.90 27.23 -9.90
CA LEU A 307 0.29 25.98 -10.32
C LEU A 307 -1.16 25.98 -9.88
N THR A 308 -2.09 25.90 -10.83
CA THR A 308 -3.53 25.89 -10.54
C THR A 308 -4.25 24.83 -11.35
N GLY A 309 -5.39 24.36 -10.85
CA GLY A 309 -6.21 23.40 -11.59
C GLY A 309 -7.27 22.73 -10.74
N ASN A 310 -7.73 21.56 -11.17
CA ASN A 310 -8.71 20.74 -10.44
C ASN A 310 -8.34 19.26 -10.52
N ILE A 311 -8.80 18.50 -9.52
CA ILE A 311 -8.78 17.04 -9.51
C ILE A 311 -10.20 16.52 -9.29
N TRP A 312 -10.52 15.44 -9.98
CA TRP A 312 -11.77 14.70 -9.85
C TRP A 312 -11.43 13.24 -9.54
N VAL A 313 -12.07 12.68 -8.52
CA VAL A 313 -11.75 11.37 -7.95
C VAL A 313 -13.01 10.52 -7.89
N TRP A 314 -12.86 9.26 -8.28
CA TRP A 314 -13.86 8.22 -8.11
C TRP A 314 -13.22 6.97 -7.50
N HIS A 315 -14.08 6.09 -7.00
CA HIS A 315 -13.73 4.72 -6.69
C HIS A 315 -14.84 3.79 -7.17
N ASP A 316 -14.54 2.50 -7.29
CA ASP A 316 -15.46 1.44 -7.74
C ASP A 316 -16.91 1.56 -7.21
N ILE A 317 -17.10 1.89 -5.93
CA ILE A 317 -18.42 2.05 -5.31
C ILE A 317 -19.20 3.24 -5.92
N LEU A 318 -18.55 4.39 -6.18
CA LEU A 318 -19.19 5.54 -6.82
C LEU A 318 -19.60 5.24 -8.25
N LEU A 319 -18.85 4.36 -8.92
CA LEU A 319 -19.07 3.98 -10.31
C LEU A 319 -20.01 2.77 -10.46
N GLN A 320 -20.63 2.30 -9.37
CA GLN A 320 -21.54 1.17 -9.41
C GLN A 320 -22.75 1.48 -10.30
N GLY A 321 -22.92 0.70 -11.37
CA GLY A 321 -24.00 0.90 -12.34
C GLY A 321 -23.72 1.95 -13.41
N ALA A 322 -22.54 2.58 -13.41
CA ALA A 322 -22.13 3.49 -14.47
C ALA A 322 -22.03 2.77 -15.82
N SER A 323 -22.41 3.46 -16.89
CA SER A 323 -22.22 2.99 -18.26
C SER A 323 -20.72 2.86 -18.58
N GLN A 324 -20.37 2.04 -19.56
CA GLN A 324 -18.98 1.88 -19.99
C GLN A 324 -18.62 2.89 -21.08
N LYS A 325 -17.41 3.43 -21.03
CA LYS A 325 -16.82 4.31 -22.05
C LYS A 325 -15.40 3.87 -22.35
N THR A 326 -14.99 4.03 -23.61
CA THR A 326 -13.59 3.84 -24.00
C THR A 326 -12.78 5.11 -23.78
N TYR A 327 -11.73 4.99 -22.98
CA TYR A 327 -10.69 5.99 -22.74
C TYR A 327 -9.48 5.64 -23.60
N ASN A 328 -8.92 6.62 -24.31
CA ASN A 328 -7.82 6.40 -25.25
C ASN A 328 -6.45 6.40 -24.56
N SER A 329 -6.33 7.12 -23.44
CA SER A 329 -5.08 7.26 -22.69
C SER A 329 -5.33 7.09 -21.19
N VAL A 330 -5.26 5.85 -20.69
CA VAL A 330 -5.35 5.53 -19.26
C VAL A 330 -3.97 5.18 -18.72
N VAL A 331 -3.53 5.86 -17.67
CA VAL A 331 -2.33 5.49 -16.90
C VAL A 331 -2.72 4.39 -15.92
N CYS A 332 -2.17 3.19 -16.11
CA CYS A 332 -2.44 2.02 -15.26
C CYS A 332 -1.26 1.04 -15.35
N ASN A 333 -0.87 0.44 -14.22
CA ASN A 333 0.18 -0.60 -14.14
C ASN A 333 1.46 -0.23 -14.90
N SER A 334 1.99 0.97 -14.64
CA SER A 334 3.23 1.47 -15.24
C SER A 334 3.22 1.57 -16.77
N LEU A 335 2.03 1.70 -17.37
CA LEU A 335 1.79 1.81 -18.81
C LEU A 335 0.70 2.86 -19.09
N VAL A 336 0.67 3.32 -20.34
CA VAL A 336 -0.43 4.12 -20.89
C VAL A 336 -1.11 3.33 -21.99
N GLN A 337 -2.40 3.09 -21.85
CA GLN A 337 -3.14 2.24 -22.76
C GLN A 337 -4.60 2.66 -22.93
N LYS A 338 -5.18 2.23 -24.05
CA LYS A 338 -6.61 2.36 -24.32
C LYS A 338 -7.38 1.33 -23.52
N MET A 339 -8.40 1.75 -22.77
CA MET A 339 -9.21 0.87 -21.93
C MET A 339 -10.70 1.22 -22.02
N THR A 340 -11.56 0.21 -21.90
CA THR A 340 -13.00 0.42 -21.68
C THR A 340 -13.27 0.25 -20.19
N LEU A 341 -13.74 1.32 -19.56
CA LEU A 341 -13.92 1.44 -18.12
C LEU A 341 -15.30 2.04 -17.79
N PRO A 342 -15.78 1.95 -16.53
CA PRO A 342 -16.93 2.71 -16.09
C PRO A 342 -16.75 4.21 -16.36
N THR A 343 -17.82 4.87 -16.77
CA THR A 343 -17.82 6.29 -17.10
C THR A 343 -17.66 7.12 -15.82
N CYS A 344 -16.53 7.79 -15.69
CA CYS A 344 -16.24 8.76 -14.64
C CYS A 344 -16.93 10.10 -14.99
N ASN A 345 -18.15 10.29 -14.50
CA ASN A 345 -18.93 11.51 -14.73
C ASN A 345 -18.60 12.57 -13.67
N HIS A 346 -18.36 13.81 -14.09
CA HIS A 346 -18.12 14.98 -13.23
C HIS A 346 -19.39 15.51 -12.53
N ASN A 347 -20.45 14.70 -12.46
CA ASN A 347 -21.60 14.98 -11.57
C ASN A 347 -21.63 14.03 -10.34
N ASP A 348 -20.84 12.95 -10.38
CA ASP A 348 -20.87 11.84 -9.41
C ASP A 348 -19.50 11.67 -8.72
N GLU A 349 -18.66 12.69 -8.78
CA GLU A 349 -17.27 12.66 -8.31
C GLU A 349 -17.08 13.33 -6.96
N TYR A 350 -15.89 13.10 -6.40
CA TYR A 350 -15.32 13.98 -5.40
C TYR A 350 -14.25 14.85 -6.03
N SER A 351 -14.32 16.16 -5.83
CA SER A 351 -13.43 17.11 -6.47
C SER A 351 -12.96 18.21 -5.51
N CYS A 352 -11.80 18.78 -5.84
CA CYS A 352 -11.29 19.99 -5.23
C CYS A 352 -10.44 20.79 -6.24
N SER A 353 -10.27 22.08 -5.95
CA SER A 353 -9.35 22.91 -6.71
C SER A 353 -7.92 22.74 -6.19
N ILE A 354 -6.95 22.95 -7.05
CA ILE A 354 -5.52 22.89 -6.73
C ILE A 354 -4.93 24.28 -6.92
N SER A 355 -4.15 24.72 -5.95
CA SER A 355 -3.44 26.01 -6.00
C SER A 355 -2.16 25.94 -5.17
N TYR A 356 -1.02 26.09 -5.86
CA TYR A 356 0.30 26.23 -5.26
C TYR A 356 1.05 27.40 -5.86
N ASN A 357 1.67 28.21 -5.01
CA ASN A 357 2.60 29.25 -5.45
C ASN A 357 4.04 28.80 -5.16
N PRO A 358 4.79 28.29 -6.15
CA PRO A 358 6.16 27.80 -5.93
C PRO A 358 7.19 28.93 -5.72
N TYR A 359 6.74 30.20 -5.68
CA TYR A 359 7.58 31.39 -5.50
C TYR A 359 7.37 32.11 -4.16
N GLN A 360 6.51 31.57 -3.30
CA GLN A 360 6.35 31.96 -1.90
C GLN A 360 7.02 30.90 -1.03
#